data_AF-A0A4Z0YC48-F1
#
_entry.id   AF-A0A4Z0YC48-F1
#
_cell.length_a   1.000
_cell.length_b   1.000
_cell.length_c   1.000
_cell.angle_alpha   90.00
_cell.angle_beta   90.00
_cell.angle_gamma   90.00
#
_symmetry.space_group_name_H-M   'P 1'
#
loop_
_entity.id
_entity.type
_entity.pdbx_description
1 polymer ?
#
loop_
_entity_poly.entity_id
_entity_poly.type
_entity_poly.pdbx_seq_one_letter_code
_entity_poly.pdbx_strand_id
1 'polypeptide(L)'
;MNAGELNEQISVLELQQIGIVCGWNVKRVMFGKVEKLNKTNLFSQVGIGVKSVKFTVRKQDLSLFNAFRWKGDFYFLTDIVEIKRMYYEVTAARIEPKICTVTRITVTKNERKNPVKRKEILLTFPGCLVEKYMGYAQQKPQAVSEIQYVLVTPKAVALKLADLVEIEGVTYNVQIAHTLDQYKNEYEILVQKDV
;
A
#
# COMPACT_ATOMS: atom_id res chain seq x y z
N MET A 1 -10.41 16.66 26.33
CA MET A 1 -11.00 16.24 25.05
C MET A 1 -12.46 16.08 25.35
N ASN A 2 -13.29 16.93 24.77
CA ASN A 2 -14.71 16.92 25.07
C ASN A 2 -15.38 15.85 24.20
N ALA A 3 -16.37 15.13 24.73
CA ALA A 3 -17.03 14.04 24.03
C ALA A 3 -17.67 14.49 22.68
N GLY A 4 -18.04 15.77 22.57
CA GLY A 4 -18.60 16.36 21.35
C GLY A 4 -17.61 16.64 20.21
N GLU A 5 -16.31 16.46 20.43
CA GLU A 5 -15.29 16.63 19.36
C GLU A 5 -15.17 15.40 18.43
N LEU A 6 -15.77 14.26 18.79
CA LEU A 6 -15.77 13.05 17.97
C LEU A 6 -17.03 13.01 17.10
N ASN A 7 -17.07 13.80 16.04
CA ASN A 7 -18.24 13.98 15.19
C ASN A 7 -18.05 13.51 13.75
N GLU A 8 -16.84 13.10 13.37
CA GLU A 8 -16.54 12.61 12.04
C GLU A 8 -16.70 11.09 11.98
N GLN A 9 -17.53 10.60 11.05
CA GLN A 9 -17.74 9.18 10.83
C GLN A 9 -16.58 8.59 10.03
N ILE A 10 -15.93 7.58 10.59
CA ILE A 10 -14.74 6.91 10.04
C ILE A 10 -15.03 5.42 9.93
N SER A 11 -14.74 4.83 8.79
CA SER A 11 -14.80 3.38 8.62
C SER A 11 -13.42 2.78 8.89
N VAL A 12 -13.36 1.82 9.80
CA VAL A 12 -12.18 0.98 10.02
C VAL A 12 -12.23 -0.15 9.00
N LEU A 13 -11.16 -0.27 8.23
CA LEU A 13 -10.98 -1.29 7.22
C LEU A 13 -10.04 -2.39 7.72
N GLU A 14 -10.27 -3.60 7.26
CA GLU A 14 -9.37 -4.74 7.42
C GLU A 14 -9.16 -5.43 6.07
N LEU A 15 -7.97 -6.01 5.89
CA LEU A 15 -7.69 -6.79 4.70
C LEU A 15 -8.28 -8.19 4.87
N GLN A 16 -9.03 -8.64 3.87
CA GLN A 16 -9.55 -9.99 3.79
C GLN A 16 -9.08 -10.64 2.49
N GLN A 17 -8.84 -11.94 2.52
CA GLN A 17 -8.44 -12.72 1.35
C GLN A 17 -9.48 -13.81 1.07
N ILE A 18 -9.94 -13.88 -0.17
CA ILE A 18 -10.86 -14.89 -0.70
C ILE A 18 -10.19 -15.53 -1.92
N GLY A 19 -9.68 -16.76 -1.75
CA GLY A 19 -8.89 -17.43 -2.78
C GLY A 19 -7.63 -16.64 -3.12
N ILE A 20 -7.53 -16.19 -4.37
CA ILE A 20 -6.40 -15.39 -4.90
C ILE A 20 -6.66 -13.88 -4.83
N VAL A 21 -7.78 -13.43 -4.28
CA VAL A 21 -8.15 -12.01 -4.23
C VAL A 21 -8.10 -11.49 -2.81
N CYS A 22 -7.27 -10.48 -2.58
CA CYS A 22 -7.22 -9.70 -1.35
C CYS A 22 -7.96 -8.37 -1.55
N GLY A 23 -8.64 -7.89 -0.52
CA GLY A 23 -9.36 -6.62 -0.57
C GLY A 23 -9.59 -6.01 0.80
N TRP A 24 -9.68 -4.67 0.83
CA TRP A 24 -10.05 -3.93 2.03
C TRP A 24 -11.57 -3.96 2.22
N ASN A 25 -12.01 -4.45 3.37
CA ASN A 25 -13.43 -4.53 3.74
C ASN A 25 -13.69 -3.72 5.01
N VAL A 26 -14.90 -3.18 5.15
CA VAL A 26 -15.30 -2.43 6.34
C VAL A 26 -15.44 -3.41 7.50
N LYS A 27 -14.54 -3.33 8.48
CA LYS A 27 -14.62 -4.06 9.74
C LYS A 27 -15.70 -3.47 10.64
N ARG A 28 -15.71 -2.13 10.76
CA ARG A 28 -16.70 -1.37 11.54
C ARG A 28 -16.68 0.11 11.22
N VAL A 29 -17.68 0.82 11.72
CA VAL A 29 -17.77 2.29 11.68
C VAL A 29 -17.61 2.84 13.10
N MET A 30 -16.96 3.99 13.22
CA MET A 30 -16.76 4.70 14.48
C MET A 30 -16.82 6.21 14.27
N PHE A 31 -16.91 6.94 15.37
CA PHE A 31 -16.76 8.40 15.37
C PHE A 31 -15.40 8.80 15.91
N GLY A 32 -14.82 9.83 15.29
CA GLY A 32 -13.53 10.38 15.65
C GLY A 32 -13.44 11.88 15.41
N LYS A 33 -12.33 12.46 15.81
CA LYS A 33 -11.89 13.80 15.42
C LYS A 33 -10.84 13.65 14.32
N VAL A 34 -10.86 14.52 13.31
CA VAL A 34 -9.89 14.49 12.21
C VAL A 34 -9.19 15.84 12.09
N GLU A 35 -7.87 15.82 12.09
CA GLU A 35 -7.01 17.00 12.00
C GLU A 35 -6.00 16.80 10.86
N LYS A 36 -5.98 17.70 9.88
CA LYS A 36 -4.98 17.68 8.81
C LYS A 36 -3.66 18.21 9.36
N LEU A 37 -2.56 17.50 9.15
CA LEU A 37 -1.24 17.94 9.57
C LEU A 37 -0.49 18.59 8.40
N ASN A 38 0.19 19.70 8.66
CA ASN A 38 1.09 20.35 7.70
C ASN A 38 2.48 19.68 7.67
N LYS A 39 2.51 18.34 7.76
CA LYS A 39 3.73 17.53 7.72
C LYS A 39 3.55 16.38 6.73
N THR A 40 4.61 16.03 6.04
CA THR A 40 4.68 14.81 5.23
C THR A 40 4.76 13.58 6.13
N ASN A 41 4.02 12.54 5.76
CA ASN A 41 4.02 11.24 6.42
C ASN A 41 5.10 10.36 5.79
N LEU A 42 5.99 9.79 6.59
CA LEU A 42 6.93 8.75 6.17
C LEU A 42 6.20 7.41 6.06
N PHE A 43 5.22 7.36 5.15
CA PHE A 43 4.41 6.18 4.83
C PHE A 43 5.24 5.06 4.22
N SER A 44 6.30 5.41 3.50
CA SER A 44 7.29 4.52 2.93
C SER A 44 8.67 4.97 3.39
N GLN A 45 9.53 4.01 3.72
CA GLN A 45 10.93 4.31 4.08
C GLN A 45 11.74 4.76 2.85
N VAL A 46 11.37 4.26 1.67
CA VAL A 46 12.07 4.48 0.40
C VAL A 46 11.32 5.39 -0.58
N GLY A 47 10.03 5.62 -0.36
CA GLY A 47 9.15 6.42 -1.22
C GLY A 47 8.95 7.87 -0.75
N ILE A 48 8.41 8.71 -1.63
CA ILE A 48 8.07 10.10 -1.31
C ILE A 48 6.94 10.14 -0.26
N GLY A 49 7.11 10.98 0.76
CA GLY A 49 6.11 11.15 1.82
C GLY A 49 4.82 11.81 1.33
N VAL A 50 3.68 11.31 1.81
CA VAL A 50 2.34 11.81 1.43
C VAL A 50 1.74 12.69 2.53
N LYS A 51 0.63 13.38 2.26
CA LYS A 51 0.00 14.28 3.25
C LYS A 51 -0.46 13.48 4.49
N SER A 52 -0.01 13.92 5.66
CA SER A 52 -0.34 13.30 6.93
C SER A 52 -1.68 13.82 7.48
N VAL A 53 -2.48 12.92 8.04
CA VAL A 53 -3.72 13.23 8.74
C VAL A 53 -3.71 12.53 10.08
N LYS A 54 -4.16 13.24 11.10
CA LYS A 54 -4.27 12.76 12.48
C LYS A 54 -5.73 12.51 12.80
N PHE A 55 -6.00 11.33 13.31
CA PHE A 55 -7.31 10.93 13.79
C PHE A 55 -7.23 10.76 15.30
N THR A 56 -8.23 11.23 16.03
CA THR A 56 -8.40 10.88 17.44
C THR A 56 -9.68 10.09 17.61
N VAL A 57 -9.55 8.88 18.14
CA VAL A 57 -10.65 7.92 18.27
C VAL A 57 -10.67 7.33 19.67
N ARG A 58 -11.80 6.77 20.10
CA ARG A 58 -11.85 6.03 21.38
C ARG A 58 -10.97 4.79 21.28
N LYS A 59 -10.38 4.38 22.41
CA LYS A 59 -9.60 3.15 22.54
C LYS A 59 -10.48 1.94 22.22
N GLN A 60 -9.98 1.05 21.37
CA GLN A 60 -10.70 -0.06 20.76
C GLN A 60 -9.72 -1.06 20.11
N ASP A 61 -10.18 -2.22 19.64
CA ASP A 61 -9.34 -3.16 18.89
C ASP A 61 -8.89 -2.57 17.54
N LEU A 62 -7.69 -1.97 17.48
CA LEU A 62 -7.14 -1.29 16.32
C LEU A 62 -5.64 -1.55 16.22
N SER A 63 -5.15 -1.81 15.01
CA SER A 63 -3.74 -2.04 14.72
C SER A 63 -3.32 -1.37 13.41
N LEU A 64 -2.02 -1.36 13.11
CA LEU A 64 -1.49 -0.87 11.83
C LEU A 64 -1.77 -1.82 10.65
N PHE A 65 -2.34 -3.01 10.89
CA PHE A 65 -2.91 -3.84 9.82
C PHE A 65 -4.25 -3.27 9.29
N ASN A 66 -4.85 -2.33 10.03
CA ASN A 66 -6.07 -1.66 9.60
C ASN A 66 -5.77 -0.44 8.74
N ALA A 67 -6.78 0.02 8.02
CA ALA A 67 -6.80 1.30 7.34
C ALA A 67 -8.08 2.06 7.69
N PHE A 68 -8.14 3.36 7.41
CA PHE A 68 -9.37 4.14 7.54
C PHE A 68 -9.92 4.55 6.17
N ARG A 69 -11.25 4.62 6.10
CA ARG A 69 -11.97 5.39 5.07
C ARG A 69 -12.67 6.55 5.72
N TRP A 70 -12.42 7.77 5.23
CA TRP A 70 -13.09 8.98 5.70
C TRP A 70 -13.40 9.89 4.52
N LYS A 71 -14.66 10.33 4.40
CA LYS A 71 -15.15 11.17 3.28
C LYS A 71 -14.77 10.64 1.89
N GLY A 72 -14.76 9.31 1.73
CA GLY A 72 -14.44 8.63 0.47
C GLY A 72 -12.95 8.36 0.24
N ASP A 73 -12.05 9.02 0.98
CA ASP A 73 -10.61 8.86 0.83
C ASP A 73 -10.07 7.67 1.66
N PHE A 74 -9.07 6.97 1.14
CA PHE A 74 -8.31 5.96 1.87
C PHE A 74 -7.17 6.56 2.70
N TYR A 75 -7.00 6.03 3.91
CA TYR A 75 -5.98 6.43 4.86
C TYR A 75 -5.25 5.20 5.38
N PHE A 76 -3.98 5.07 5.00
CA PHE A 76 -3.11 4.01 5.51
C PHE A 76 -2.56 4.42 6.88
N LEU A 77 -2.72 3.58 7.91
CA LEU A 77 -2.28 3.92 9.26
C LEU A 77 -0.76 3.74 9.37
N THR A 78 -0.09 4.74 9.93
CA THR A 78 1.38 4.75 10.05
C THR A 78 1.85 4.78 11.49
N ASP A 79 1.01 5.26 12.42
CA ASP A 79 1.32 5.25 13.85
C ASP A 79 0.05 5.27 14.69
N ILE A 80 0.10 4.66 15.88
CA ILE A 80 -0.99 4.64 16.86
C ILE A 80 -0.40 4.88 18.25
N VAL A 81 -0.79 5.98 18.89
CA VAL A 81 -0.35 6.34 20.24
C VAL A 81 -1.55 6.39 21.17
N GLU A 82 -1.44 5.73 22.31
CA GLU A 82 -2.43 5.87 23.38
C GLU A 82 -2.29 7.24 24.05
N ILE A 83 -3.39 8.00 24.09
CA ILE A 83 -3.45 9.29 24.76
C ILE A 83 -4.57 9.31 25.79
N LYS A 84 -4.31 9.91 26.95
CA LYS A 84 -5.30 10.14 28.02
C LYS A 84 -6.07 8.86 28.43
N ARG A 85 -5.44 7.69 28.34
CA ARG A 85 -5.92 6.33 28.69
C ARG A 85 -7.14 5.78 27.92
N MET A 86 -7.95 6.65 27.33
CA MET A 86 -9.25 6.28 26.72
C MET A 86 -9.30 6.51 25.21
N TYR A 87 -8.24 7.06 24.62
CA TYR A 87 -8.21 7.45 23.22
C TYR A 87 -6.93 6.98 22.54
N TYR A 88 -7.04 6.78 21.23
CA TYR A 88 -5.90 6.68 20.34
C TYR A 88 -5.77 7.93 19.50
N GLU A 89 -4.55 8.44 19.43
CA GLU A 89 -4.11 9.31 18.37
C GLU A 89 -3.50 8.44 17.27
N VAL A 90 -4.06 8.52 16.07
CA VAL A 90 -3.69 7.70 14.92
C VAL A 90 -3.18 8.62 13.83
N THR A 91 -1.92 8.43 13.44
CA THR A 91 -1.35 9.11 12.28
C THR A 91 -1.56 8.24 11.06
N ALA A 92 -2.02 8.85 9.96
CA ALA A 92 -2.29 8.14 8.72
C ALA A 92 -1.87 8.95 7.49
N ALA A 93 -1.62 8.22 6.42
CA ALA A 93 -1.22 8.70 5.12
C ALA A 93 -2.42 8.65 4.17
N ARG A 94 -2.80 9.80 3.58
CA ARG A 94 -3.84 9.82 2.54
C ARG A 94 -3.26 9.31 1.22
N ILE A 95 -3.60 8.07 0.85
CA ILE A 95 -3.13 7.44 -0.38
C ILE A 95 -4.13 6.38 -0.82
N GLU A 96 -4.57 6.43 -2.07
CA GLU A 96 -5.53 5.46 -2.59
C GLU A 96 -4.80 4.22 -3.13
N PRO A 97 -5.14 3.01 -2.66
CA PRO A 97 -4.56 1.79 -3.20
C PRO A 97 -5.04 1.54 -4.63
N LYS A 98 -4.13 1.08 -5.47
CA LYS A 98 -4.40 0.54 -6.80
C LYS A 98 -4.60 -0.96 -6.73
N ILE A 99 -5.40 -1.50 -7.63
CA ILE A 99 -5.50 -2.96 -7.78
C ILE A 99 -4.26 -3.45 -8.53
N CYS A 100 -3.53 -4.34 -7.87
CA CYS A 100 -2.32 -4.96 -8.37
C CYS A 100 -2.59 -6.44 -8.65
N THR A 101 -2.05 -6.95 -9.75
CA THR A 101 -2.20 -8.36 -10.12
C THR A 101 -0.85 -8.99 -10.39
N VAL A 102 -0.49 -10.01 -9.61
CA VAL A 102 0.70 -10.84 -9.86
C VAL A 102 0.36 -11.85 -10.94
N THR A 103 1.16 -11.86 -12.00
CA THR A 103 0.99 -12.85 -13.06
C THR A 103 2.27 -13.64 -13.32
N ARG A 104 2.09 -14.91 -13.66
CA ARG A 104 3.17 -15.78 -14.11
C ARG A 104 2.89 -16.22 -15.53
N ILE A 105 3.90 -16.11 -16.38
CA ILE A 105 3.83 -16.66 -17.74
C ILE A 105 4.32 -18.11 -17.68
N THR A 106 3.43 -19.05 -17.97
CA THR A 106 3.75 -20.47 -18.11
C THR A 106 3.69 -20.87 -19.57
N VAL A 107 4.67 -21.65 -20.03
CA VAL A 107 4.66 -22.21 -21.39
C VAL A 107 4.09 -23.62 -21.31
N THR A 108 2.91 -23.80 -21.88
CA THR A 108 2.24 -25.11 -21.96
C THR A 108 2.19 -25.56 -23.41
N LYS A 109 2.20 -26.86 -23.67
CA LYS A 109 2.01 -27.39 -25.02
C LYS A 109 0.51 -27.47 -25.31
N ASN A 110 0.07 -26.95 -26.44
CA ASN A 110 -1.30 -27.19 -26.91
C ASN A 110 -1.46 -28.60 -27.49
N GLU A 111 -2.67 -28.95 -27.94
CA GLU A 111 -2.99 -30.26 -28.54
C GLU A 111 -2.10 -30.63 -29.74
N ARG A 112 -1.51 -29.63 -30.41
CA ARG A 112 -0.55 -29.79 -31.52
C ARG A 112 0.92 -29.79 -31.08
N LYS A 113 1.20 -29.92 -29.78
CA LYS A 113 2.53 -29.85 -29.15
C LYS A 113 3.27 -28.51 -29.34
N ASN A 114 2.61 -27.47 -29.83
CA ASN A 114 3.22 -26.14 -29.94
C ASN A 114 3.26 -25.45 -28.56
N PRO A 115 4.36 -24.76 -28.22
CA PRO A 115 4.44 -23.98 -27.00
C PRO A 115 3.47 -22.78 -27.07
N VAL A 116 2.62 -22.66 -26.07
CA VAL A 116 1.67 -21.55 -25.88
C VAL A 116 1.95 -20.91 -24.53
N LYS A 117 2.24 -19.62 -24.54
CA LYS A 117 2.35 -18.80 -23.33
C LYS A 117 0.96 -18.60 -22.75
N ARG A 118 0.73 -19.03 -21.50
CA ARG A 118 -0.45 -18.69 -20.72
C ARG A 118 -0.07 -17.75 -19.59
N LYS A 119 -0.86 -16.71 -19.40
CA LYS A 119 -0.76 -15.79 -18.26
C LYS A 119 -1.67 -16.34 -17.17
N GLU A 120 -1.07 -16.75 -16.07
CA GLU A 120 -1.78 -17.24 -14.88
C GLU A 120 -1.76 -16.15 -13.82
N ILE A 121 -2.94 -15.82 -13.28
CA ILE A 121 -3.08 -14.88 -12.17
C ILE A 121 -2.80 -15.62 -10.87
N LEU A 122 -1.79 -15.19 -10.13
CA LEU A 122 -1.41 -15.80 -8.86
C LEU A 122 -2.07 -15.12 -7.67
N LEU A 123 -2.20 -13.79 -7.73
CA LEU A 123 -2.72 -12.98 -6.64
C LEU A 123 -3.21 -11.63 -7.17
N THR A 124 -4.36 -11.17 -6.72
CA THR A 124 -4.86 -9.82 -6.94
C THR A 124 -5.03 -9.15 -5.58
N PHE A 125 -4.50 -7.94 -5.39
CA PHE A 125 -4.47 -7.28 -4.09
C PHE A 125 -4.44 -5.76 -4.21
N PRO A 126 -4.87 -5.01 -3.18
CA PRO A 126 -4.68 -3.56 -3.11
C PRO A 126 -3.25 -3.21 -2.71
N GLY A 127 -2.57 -2.38 -3.49
CA GLY A 127 -1.23 -1.86 -3.19
C GLY A 127 -1.14 -0.35 -3.41
N CYS A 128 -0.33 0.35 -2.63
CA CYS A 128 -0.10 1.78 -2.77
C CYS A 128 1.19 2.02 -3.54
N LEU A 129 1.08 2.65 -4.72
CA LEU A 129 2.22 2.97 -5.57
C LEU A 129 2.73 4.38 -5.27
N VAL A 130 4.02 4.53 -4.99
CA VAL A 130 4.68 5.84 -4.77
C VAL A 130 5.99 5.91 -5.54
N GLU A 131 6.43 7.11 -5.89
CA GLU A 131 7.77 7.31 -6.47
C GLU A 131 8.85 7.08 -5.40
N LYS A 132 9.97 6.48 -5.80
CA LYS A 132 11.13 6.28 -4.93
C LYS A 132 11.88 7.60 -4.73
N TYR A 133 12.20 7.92 -3.49
CA TYR A 133 13.04 9.06 -3.16
C TYR A 133 14.51 8.75 -3.49
N MET A 134 15.10 9.46 -4.44
CA MET A 134 16.50 9.22 -4.87
C MET A 134 17.55 9.94 -4.03
N GLY A 135 17.17 10.85 -3.13
CA GLY A 135 18.11 11.75 -2.45
C GLY A 135 18.97 12.55 -3.44
N TYR A 136 19.91 13.35 -2.91
CA TYR A 136 20.94 14.00 -3.73
C TYR A 136 22.04 12.98 -4.09
N ALA A 137 21.73 12.03 -4.98
CA ALA A 137 22.77 11.28 -5.66
C ALA A 137 23.37 12.21 -6.74
N GLN A 138 24.67 12.45 -6.67
CA GLN A 138 25.42 13.26 -7.63
C GLN A 138 25.22 12.65 -9.04
N GLN A 139 24.30 13.24 -9.81
CA GLN A 139 23.98 12.76 -11.15
C GLN A 139 25.22 12.97 -12.03
N LYS A 140 25.79 11.88 -12.56
CA LYS A 140 26.74 11.99 -13.66
C LYS A 140 25.99 12.64 -14.86
N PRO A 141 26.64 13.50 -15.67
CA PRO A 141 25.95 14.38 -16.65
C PRO A 141 25.15 13.71 -17.77
N GLN A 142 25.10 12.38 -17.80
CA GLN A 142 24.53 11.57 -18.88
C GLN A 142 23.62 10.45 -18.34
N ALA A 143 23.05 10.61 -17.15
CA ALA A 143 22.12 9.66 -16.56
C ALA A 143 20.69 9.98 -16.99
N VAL A 144 20.11 9.18 -17.89
CA VAL A 144 18.66 9.14 -18.09
C VAL A 144 18.05 8.72 -16.75
N SER A 145 17.28 9.60 -16.11
CA SER A 145 16.64 9.29 -14.84
C SER A 145 15.52 8.29 -15.08
N GLU A 146 15.80 6.99 -14.92
CA GLU A 146 14.73 6.00 -14.85
C GLU A 146 13.97 6.20 -13.54
N ILE A 147 12.70 6.61 -13.64
CA ILE A 147 11.81 6.76 -12.49
C ILE A 147 11.63 5.38 -11.86
N GLN A 148 12.02 5.24 -10.60
CA GLN A 148 11.81 4.01 -9.82
C GLN A 148 10.58 4.20 -8.93
N TYR A 149 9.80 3.14 -8.77
CA TYR A 149 8.60 3.16 -7.94
C TYR A 149 8.78 2.22 -6.75
N VAL A 150 8.04 2.52 -5.68
CA VAL A 150 7.89 1.67 -4.51
C VAL A 150 6.42 1.27 -4.43
N LEU A 151 6.18 -0.03 -4.36
CA LEU A 151 4.88 -0.61 -4.09
C LEU A 151 4.81 -1.00 -2.61
N VAL A 152 3.98 -0.28 -1.86
CA VAL A 152 3.67 -0.62 -0.47
C VAL A 152 2.44 -1.51 -0.44
N THR A 153 2.55 -2.65 0.24
CA THR A 153 1.50 -3.67 0.29
C THR A 153 1.17 -4.07 1.72
N PRO A 154 -0.05 -4.56 1.99
CA PRO A 154 -0.37 -5.19 3.27
C PRO A 154 0.57 -6.36 3.56
N LYS A 155 0.87 -6.62 4.84
CA LYS A 155 1.83 -7.67 5.22
C LYS A 155 1.56 -9.07 4.63
N ALA A 156 0.29 -9.41 4.47
CA ALA A 156 -0.15 -10.69 3.91
C ALA A 156 0.25 -10.90 2.44
N VAL A 157 0.52 -9.82 1.71
CA VAL A 157 0.97 -9.86 0.31
C VAL A 157 2.49 -10.01 0.31
N ALA A 158 2.96 -11.22 0.03
CA ALA A 158 4.38 -11.54 -0.06
C ALA A 158 4.80 -11.77 -1.53
N LEU A 159 5.37 -10.73 -2.15
CA LEU A 159 5.95 -10.81 -3.50
C LEU A 159 7.39 -11.31 -3.45
N LYS A 160 7.82 -11.97 -4.53
CA LYS A 160 9.18 -12.45 -4.74
C LYS A 160 9.92 -11.54 -5.73
N LEU A 161 11.25 -11.59 -5.67
CA LEU A 161 12.09 -10.97 -6.68
C LEU A 161 11.75 -11.54 -8.06
N ALA A 162 11.77 -10.65 -9.05
CA ALA A 162 11.36 -10.91 -10.43
C ALA A 162 9.88 -11.26 -10.66
N ASP A 163 9.01 -11.21 -9.63
CA ASP A 163 7.57 -11.28 -9.86
C ASP A 163 7.11 -10.13 -10.78
N LEU A 164 6.15 -10.43 -11.65
CA LEU A 164 5.53 -9.46 -12.54
C LEU A 164 4.21 -9.00 -11.93
N VAL A 165 4.14 -7.70 -11.63
CA VAL A 165 2.97 -7.05 -11.04
C VAL A 165 2.39 -6.09 -12.05
N GLU A 166 1.15 -6.35 -12.47
CA GLU A 166 0.39 -5.43 -13.30
C GLU A 166 -0.38 -4.44 -12.43
N ILE A 167 -0.24 -3.14 -12.72
CA ILE A 167 -0.92 -2.05 -12.03
C ILE A 167 -1.40 -1.07 -13.10
N GLU A 168 -2.72 -0.86 -13.20
CA GLU A 168 -3.35 0.06 -14.17
C GLU A 168 -2.88 -0.16 -15.63
N GLY A 169 -2.68 -1.42 -16.02
CA GLY A 169 -2.25 -1.80 -17.37
C GLY A 169 -0.74 -1.72 -17.63
N VAL A 170 0.06 -1.29 -16.64
CA VAL A 170 1.52 -1.28 -16.72
C VAL A 170 2.07 -2.48 -15.96
N THR A 171 3.00 -3.22 -16.58
CA THR A 171 3.68 -4.34 -15.93
C THR A 171 4.99 -3.88 -15.32
N TYR A 172 5.17 -4.19 -14.05
CA TYR A 172 6.37 -3.89 -13.29
C TYR A 172 7.05 -5.18 -12.82
N ASN A 173 8.36 -5.16 -12.75
CA ASN A 173 9.17 -6.25 -12.20
C ASN A 173 9.69 -5.89 -10.80
N VAL A 174 9.51 -6.78 -9.84
CA VAL A 174 10.02 -6.61 -8.47
C VAL A 174 11.54 -6.75 -8.43
N GLN A 175 12.23 -5.68 -8.06
CA GLN A 175 13.69 -5.61 -8.00
C GLN A 175 14.24 -5.90 -6.60
N ILE A 176 13.61 -5.33 -5.58
CA ILE A 176 14.05 -5.41 -4.18
C ILE A 176 12.82 -5.57 -3.29
N ALA A 177 12.95 -6.37 -2.23
CA ALA A 177 11.91 -6.61 -1.25
C ALA A 177 12.36 -6.14 0.14
N HIS A 178 11.64 -5.18 0.71
CA HIS A 178 11.82 -4.66 2.07
C HIS A 178 10.67 -5.17 2.96
N THR A 179 10.91 -6.27 3.67
CA THR A 179 9.85 -7.01 4.40
C THR A 179 10.08 -7.08 5.91
N LEU A 180 11.00 -6.26 6.47
CA LEU A 180 11.30 -6.27 7.91
C LEU A 180 10.24 -5.55 8.76
N ASP A 181 9.53 -4.58 8.18
CA ASP A 181 8.41 -3.92 8.85
C ASP A 181 7.32 -4.96 9.22
N GLN A 182 6.79 -4.87 10.44
CA GLN A 182 5.85 -5.85 10.96
C GLN A 182 4.47 -5.79 10.28
N TYR A 183 4.07 -4.63 9.76
CA TYR A 183 2.68 -4.33 9.36
C TYR A 183 2.50 -4.21 7.85
N LYS A 184 3.57 -3.95 7.10
CA LYS A 184 3.55 -3.81 5.64
C LYS A 184 4.81 -4.39 5.00
N ASN A 185 4.74 -4.57 3.69
CA ASN A 185 5.92 -4.84 2.86
C ASN A 185 6.10 -3.70 1.86
N GLU A 186 7.33 -3.37 1.52
CA GLU A 186 7.66 -2.40 0.46
C GLU A 186 8.50 -3.09 -0.61
N TYR A 187 8.18 -2.84 -1.88
CA TYR A 187 8.88 -3.43 -3.01
C TYR A 187 9.34 -2.34 -3.96
N GLU A 188 10.62 -2.33 -4.28
CA GLU A 188 11.10 -1.48 -5.37
C GLU A 188 10.79 -2.18 -6.68
N ILE A 189 10.12 -1.46 -7.58
CA ILE A 189 9.65 -1.99 -8.85
C ILE A 189 10.07 -1.09 -10.00
N LEU A 190 10.37 -1.72 -11.13
CA LEU A 190 10.71 -1.05 -12.39
C LEU A 190 9.71 -1.43 -13.47
N VAL A 191 9.37 -0.46 -14.32
CA VAL A 191 8.55 -0.74 -15.51
C VAL A 191 9.28 -1.77 -16.36
N GLN A 192 8.59 -2.85 -16.70
CA GLN A 192 9.11 -3.82 -17.65
C GLN A 192 9.01 -3.20 -19.04
N LYS A 193 10.15 -2.77 -19.60
CA LYS A 193 10.24 -2.39 -21.01
C LYS A 193 10.29 -3.69 -21.82
N ASP A 194 9.35 -3.88 -22.74
CA ASP A 194 9.49 -4.89 -23.78
C ASP A 194 10.73 -4.51 -24.61
N VAL A 195 11.75 -5.39 -24.60
CA VAL A 195 12.94 -5.29 -25.46
C VAL A 195 12.74 -6.17 -26.68
#